data_AF-A0A1S2LXP6-F1
#
_entry.id   AF-A0A1S2LXP6-F1
#
_cell.length_a   1.000
_cell.length_b   1.000
_cell.length_c   1.000
_cell.angle_alpha   90.00
_cell.angle_beta   90.00
_cell.angle_gamma   90.00
#
_symmetry.space_group_name_H-M   'P 1'
#
loop_
_entity.id
_entity.type
_entity.pdbx_description
1 polymer ?
#
loop_
_entity_poly.entity_id
_entity_poly.type
_entity_poly.pdbx_seq_one_letter_code
_entity_poly.pdbx_strand_id
1 'polypeptide(L)'
;MSPRKFKGFTVSLNRTSFKRMAILVIVGIMALFIITGMLTAFEPGYGLSSTTVHAWSSYVSSDALVYMMSTENPYFTQVLPEESHPPKVSSLVFELATSLNPEDPRSLLGRELPGFALFDGTIVVAGEGTDFTNMPIESAPPLEVMMAEREATQESIKKLEDMDEEETVTPSVSTDGRKVVHIVHSHSRESFLPELKDARAPSEAFHQSVNITLVGDRLSRELEKRGIGVDVDKSDIGAILSNRDWLYGRSYDASREIVQEAIHSNNDLEFFFDVHRDAQPRDITTVTINGVEYARTLFVIGENNKNYEKNLQLAAELHELLDQKYPGLSRGVISKGGAGTNGRYNQDLSPNSVLIEIGGIDNTLEEAYRSAEVFAEVFSDFYWGAEKVTK
;
A
#
# COMPACT_ATOMS: atom_id res chain seq x y z
N MET A 1 -93.03 -16.07 5.71
CA MET A 1 -92.22 -15.01 6.33
C MET A 1 -91.43 -15.60 7.49
N SER A 2 -90.10 -15.65 7.36
CA SER A 2 -89.16 -15.88 8.47
C SER A 2 -87.88 -15.11 8.13
N PRO A 3 -87.40 -14.17 8.97
CA PRO A 3 -86.32 -13.27 8.60
C PRO A 3 -84.95 -13.97 8.72
N ARG A 4 -84.15 -13.91 7.65
CA ARG A 4 -82.74 -14.31 7.67
C ARG A 4 -81.95 -13.33 8.53
N LYS A 5 -81.38 -13.81 9.65
CA LYS A 5 -80.45 -13.05 10.50
C LYS A 5 -79.08 -12.94 9.81
N PHE A 6 -78.61 -11.73 9.54
CA PHE A 6 -77.22 -11.44 9.19
C PHE A 6 -76.33 -11.74 10.42
N LYS A 7 -75.33 -12.61 10.27
CA LYS A 7 -74.24 -12.76 11.25
C LYS A 7 -73.11 -11.82 10.85
N GLY A 8 -72.92 -10.74 11.61
CA GLY A 8 -71.77 -9.85 11.48
C GLY A 8 -70.47 -10.55 11.92
N PHE A 9 -69.40 -10.35 11.16
CA PHE A 9 -68.06 -10.80 11.50
C PHE A 9 -67.37 -9.72 12.34
N THR A 10 -67.20 -9.97 13.64
CA THR A 10 -66.47 -9.07 14.55
C THR A 10 -65.06 -9.62 14.79
N VAL A 11 -64.04 -8.88 14.34
CA VAL A 11 -62.63 -9.17 14.65
C VAL A 11 -62.30 -8.56 16.01
N SER A 12 -62.06 -9.39 17.02
CA SER A 12 -61.58 -8.95 18.33
C SER A 12 -60.05 -8.82 18.33
N LEU A 13 -59.54 -7.62 18.02
CA LEU A 13 -58.13 -7.29 18.24
C LEU A 13 -57.84 -7.16 19.75
N ASN A 14 -56.92 -7.98 20.26
CA ASN A 14 -56.52 -7.99 21.65
C ASN A 14 -55.83 -6.64 21.99
N ARG A 15 -56.50 -5.77 22.76
CA ARG A 15 -56.06 -4.38 23.06
C ARG A 15 -54.65 -4.27 23.63
N THR A 16 -54.14 -5.32 24.27
CA THR A 16 -52.76 -5.40 24.81
C THR A 16 -51.69 -5.46 23.71
N SER A 17 -51.98 -6.14 22.59
CA SER A 17 -51.06 -6.22 21.44
C SER A 17 -50.95 -4.89 20.72
N PHE A 18 -52.06 -4.18 20.56
CA PHE A 18 -52.08 -2.87 19.92
C PHE A 18 -51.34 -1.81 20.75
N LYS A 19 -51.53 -1.80 22.08
CA LYS A 19 -50.80 -0.92 22.99
C LYS A 19 -49.29 -1.20 22.96
N ARG A 20 -48.88 -2.47 22.96
CA ARG A 20 -47.45 -2.85 22.85
C ARG A 20 -46.84 -2.42 21.52
N MET A 21 -47.55 -2.61 20.41
CA MET A 21 -47.12 -2.19 19.08
C MET A 21 -47.01 -0.66 18.98
N ALA A 22 -48.00 0.07 19.51
CA ALA A 22 -47.95 1.53 19.55
C ALA A 22 -46.79 2.05 20.41
N ILE A 23 -46.52 1.43 21.56
CA ILE A 23 -45.37 1.78 22.41
C ILE A 23 -44.06 1.50 21.68
N LEU A 24 -43.92 0.35 21.00
CA LEU A 24 -42.72 0.02 20.20
C LEU A 24 -42.47 1.04 19.09
N VAL A 25 -43.52 1.46 18.38
CA VAL A 25 -43.42 2.49 17.34
C VAL A 25 -42.99 3.83 17.94
N ILE A 26 -43.58 4.25 19.06
CA ILE A 26 -43.21 5.50 19.74
C ILE A 26 -41.76 5.45 20.22
N VAL A 27 -41.34 4.35 20.84
CA VAL A 27 -39.95 4.16 21.29
C VAL A 27 -38.98 4.15 20.11
N GLY A 28 -39.35 3.49 19.00
CA GLY A 28 -38.55 3.48 17.77
C GLY A 28 -38.38 4.88 17.16
N ILE A 29 -39.47 5.66 17.10
CA ILE A 29 -39.43 7.06 16.64
C ILE A 29 -38.55 7.91 17.57
N MET A 30 -38.70 7.76 18.89
CA MET A 30 -37.86 8.48 19.86
C MET A 30 -36.38 8.11 19.72
N ALA A 31 -36.05 6.82 19.57
CA ALA A 31 -34.69 6.36 19.33
C ALA A 31 -34.11 6.96 18.05
N LEU A 32 -34.90 7.00 16.96
CA LEU A 32 -34.50 7.60 15.70
C LEU A 32 -34.19 9.11 15.86
N PHE A 33 -35.01 9.86 16.59
CA PHE A 33 -34.74 11.27 16.88
C PHE A 33 -33.51 11.47 17.78
N ILE A 34 -33.27 10.59 18.75
CA ILE A 34 -32.07 10.64 19.60
C ILE A 34 -30.82 10.38 18.76
N ILE A 35 -30.84 9.35 17.91
CA ILE A 35 -29.73 9.01 17.01
C ILE A 35 -29.47 10.17 16.04
N THR A 36 -30.52 10.71 15.42
CA THR A 36 -30.40 11.85 14.49
C THR A 36 -29.85 13.07 15.22
N GLY A 37 -30.37 13.37 16.42
CA GLY A 37 -29.88 14.47 17.26
C GLY A 37 -28.42 14.31 17.65
N MET A 38 -28.00 13.10 18.04
CA MET A 38 -26.59 12.78 18.28
C MET A 38 -25.74 13.01 17.03
N LEU A 39 -26.17 12.52 15.87
CA LEU A 39 -25.42 12.68 14.60
C LEU A 39 -25.30 14.15 14.17
N THR A 40 -26.32 14.98 14.43
CA THR A 40 -26.33 16.40 14.02
C THR A 40 -25.75 17.37 15.06
N ALA A 41 -25.59 16.94 16.32
CA ALA A 41 -25.07 17.78 17.41
C ALA A 41 -23.55 17.95 17.37
N PHE A 42 -22.84 17.16 16.57
CA PHE A 42 -21.41 17.34 16.34
C PHE A 42 -21.16 18.48 15.34
N GLU A 43 -20.33 19.45 15.71
CA GLU A 43 -19.95 20.56 14.83
C GLU A 43 -19.30 20.06 13.53
N PRO A 44 -19.40 20.82 12.41
CA PRO A 44 -18.75 20.47 11.15
C PRO A 44 -17.22 20.49 11.33
N GLY A 45 -16.65 19.31 11.57
CA GLY A 45 -15.23 19.13 11.91
C GLY A 45 -14.97 17.98 12.88
N TYR A 46 -15.97 17.60 13.69
CA TYR A 46 -15.93 16.48 14.64
C TYR A 46 -16.90 15.36 14.26
N GLY A 47 -17.05 15.06 12.97
CA GLY A 47 -17.80 13.88 12.55
C GLY A 47 -17.27 12.63 13.26
N LEU A 48 -18.17 11.68 13.59
CA LEU A 48 -17.83 10.33 14.05
C LEU A 48 -17.02 9.61 12.96
N SER A 49 -15.78 10.02 12.74
CA SER A 49 -14.80 9.36 11.91
C SER A 49 -14.21 8.19 12.70
N SER A 50 -15.07 7.24 13.08
CA SER A 50 -14.58 5.96 13.53
C SER A 50 -13.95 5.26 12.32
N THR A 51 -12.75 4.73 12.49
CA THR A 51 -12.10 3.86 11.50
C THR A 51 -13.02 2.73 11.07
N THR A 52 -13.92 2.25 11.95
CA THR A 52 -14.97 1.27 11.65
C THR A 52 -16.01 1.79 10.65
N VAL A 53 -16.44 3.05 10.76
CA VAL A 53 -17.43 3.64 9.84
C VAL A 53 -16.80 3.91 8.48
N HIS A 54 -15.53 4.30 8.46
CA HIS A 54 -14.77 4.46 7.23
C HIS A 54 -14.53 3.11 6.53
N ALA A 55 -14.03 2.11 7.27
CA ALA A 55 -13.86 0.74 6.78
C ALA A 55 -15.18 0.16 6.24
N TRP A 56 -16.27 0.36 6.98
CA TRP A 56 -17.60 -0.03 6.53
C TRP A 56 -17.99 0.65 5.20
N SER A 57 -17.74 1.97 5.06
CA SER A 57 -18.05 2.67 3.82
C SER A 57 -17.25 2.16 2.61
N SER A 58 -16.01 1.70 2.83
CA SER A 58 -15.21 1.06 1.77
C SER A 58 -15.67 -0.37 1.43
N TYR A 59 -16.29 -1.10 2.36
CA TYR A 59 -16.84 -2.45 2.12
C TYR A 59 -18.25 -2.47 1.53
N VAL A 60 -18.99 -1.35 1.61
CA VAL A 60 -20.29 -1.21 0.97
C VAL A 60 -20.07 -1.03 -0.54
N SER A 61 -19.95 -2.14 -1.25
CA SER A 61 -19.80 -2.14 -2.70
C SER A 61 -20.98 -1.46 -3.38
N SER A 62 -20.76 -0.90 -4.57
CA SER A 62 -21.81 -0.31 -5.39
C SER A 62 -22.96 -1.31 -5.61
N ASP A 63 -22.62 -2.59 -5.79
CA ASP A 63 -23.58 -3.67 -5.94
C ASP A 63 -24.43 -3.88 -4.69
N ALA A 64 -23.84 -3.80 -3.48
CA ALA A 64 -24.59 -3.92 -2.23
C ALA A 64 -25.60 -2.77 -2.04
N LEU A 65 -25.24 -1.55 -2.45
CA LEU A 65 -26.15 -0.40 -2.45
C LEU A 65 -27.28 -0.58 -3.45
N VAL A 66 -26.96 -1.02 -4.66
CA VAL A 66 -27.96 -1.33 -5.69
C VAL A 66 -28.86 -2.46 -5.22
N TYR A 67 -28.34 -3.46 -4.50
CA TYR A 67 -29.12 -4.52 -3.87
C TYR A 67 -30.07 -3.97 -2.81
N MET A 68 -29.64 -3.04 -1.96
CA MET A 68 -30.52 -2.37 -1.00
C MET A 68 -31.59 -1.51 -1.67
N MET A 69 -31.27 -0.80 -2.76
CA MET A 69 -32.29 -0.08 -3.54
C MET A 69 -33.27 -1.04 -4.21
N SER A 70 -32.78 -2.24 -4.59
CA SER A 70 -33.58 -3.27 -5.23
C SER A 70 -34.63 -3.92 -4.33
N THR A 71 -34.46 -3.85 -2.99
CA THR A 71 -35.47 -4.37 -2.06
C THR A 71 -36.77 -3.57 -2.11
N GLU A 72 -36.68 -2.27 -2.40
CA GLU A 72 -37.84 -1.38 -2.56
C GLU A 72 -38.27 -1.29 -4.03
N ASN A 73 -37.33 -1.30 -4.97
CA ASN A 73 -37.62 -1.27 -6.39
C ASN A 73 -36.84 -2.35 -7.16
N PRO A 74 -37.48 -3.50 -7.48
CA PRO A 74 -36.85 -4.60 -8.19
C PRO A 74 -36.24 -4.23 -9.55
N TYR A 75 -36.62 -3.10 -10.15
CA TYR A 75 -36.06 -2.63 -11.42
C TYR A 75 -34.53 -2.45 -11.36
N PHE A 76 -33.98 -2.10 -10.21
CA PHE A 76 -32.53 -1.91 -10.04
C PHE A 76 -31.72 -3.21 -10.12
N THR A 77 -32.36 -4.39 -9.99
CA THR A 77 -31.68 -5.68 -10.17
C THR A 77 -31.14 -5.89 -11.59
N GLN A 78 -31.65 -5.15 -12.58
CA GLN A 78 -31.19 -5.26 -13.97
C GLN A 78 -29.81 -4.66 -14.22
N VAL A 79 -29.35 -3.81 -13.31
CA VAL A 79 -28.04 -3.14 -13.40
C VAL A 79 -26.95 -3.96 -12.70
N LEU A 80 -27.35 -4.99 -11.94
CA LEU A 80 -26.43 -5.87 -11.24
C LEU A 80 -25.85 -6.92 -12.21
N PRO A 81 -24.54 -7.24 -12.12
CA PRO A 81 -23.94 -8.35 -12.85
C PRO A 81 -24.63 -9.70 -12.52
N GLU A 82 -24.64 -10.65 -13.48
CA GLU A 82 -25.27 -11.97 -13.29
C GLU A 82 -24.69 -12.77 -12.11
N GLU A 83 -23.43 -12.52 -11.73
CA GLU A 83 -22.76 -13.19 -10.61
C GLU A 83 -22.89 -12.46 -9.26
N SER A 84 -23.68 -11.38 -9.20
CA SER A 84 -23.86 -10.62 -7.96
C SER A 84 -24.72 -11.37 -6.92
N HIS A 85 -24.37 -11.24 -5.64
CA HIS A 85 -25.08 -11.89 -4.54
C HIS A 85 -25.59 -10.87 -3.52
N PRO A 86 -26.76 -11.10 -2.88
CA PRO A 86 -27.27 -10.22 -1.85
C PRO A 86 -26.28 -10.17 -0.67
N PRO A 87 -25.99 -8.96 -0.14
CA PRO A 87 -25.18 -8.86 1.08
C PRO A 87 -25.93 -9.52 2.24
N LYS A 88 -25.22 -10.32 3.05
CA LYS A 88 -25.78 -10.91 4.27
C LYS A 88 -25.97 -9.80 5.31
N VAL A 89 -27.18 -9.27 5.43
CA VAL A 89 -27.50 -8.20 6.41
C VAL A 89 -27.10 -8.57 7.84
N SER A 90 -27.14 -9.85 8.20
CA SER A 90 -26.70 -10.33 9.51
C SER A 90 -25.19 -10.19 9.74
N SER A 91 -24.35 -10.43 8.72
CA SER A 91 -22.90 -10.23 8.86
C SER A 91 -22.59 -8.74 8.99
N LEU A 92 -23.31 -7.90 8.25
CA LEU A 92 -23.18 -6.44 8.33
C LEU A 92 -23.51 -5.90 9.72
N VAL A 93 -24.63 -6.33 10.31
CA VAL A 93 -25.03 -5.92 11.67
C VAL A 93 -24.05 -6.47 12.70
N PHE A 94 -23.58 -7.71 12.53
CA PHE A 94 -22.58 -8.31 13.39
C PHE A 94 -21.26 -7.53 13.34
N GLU A 95 -20.79 -7.18 12.15
CA GLU A 95 -19.58 -6.39 11.94
C GLU A 95 -19.72 -4.98 12.51
N LEU A 96 -20.85 -4.30 12.33
CA LEU A 96 -21.07 -2.99 12.96
C LEU A 96 -21.09 -3.07 14.49
N ALA A 97 -21.66 -4.15 15.04
CA ALA A 97 -21.77 -4.33 16.49
C ALA A 97 -20.45 -4.76 17.15
N THR A 98 -19.65 -5.56 16.46
CA THR A 98 -18.44 -6.20 17.02
C THR A 98 -17.14 -5.68 16.42
N SER A 99 -17.21 -4.98 15.29
CA SER A 99 -16.07 -4.67 14.41
C SER A 99 -15.31 -5.92 13.97
N LEU A 100 -15.99 -7.06 13.84
CA LEU A 100 -15.46 -8.34 13.38
C LEU A 100 -16.19 -8.75 12.10
N ASN A 101 -15.43 -9.06 11.06
CA ASN A 101 -15.93 -9.58 9.79
C ASN A 101 -15.90 -11.12 9.81
N PRO A 102 -17.06 -11.82 9.81
CA PRO A 102 -17.11 -13.28 9.83
C PRO A 102 -16.50 -13.97 8.60
N GLU A 103 -16.39 -13.25 7.49
CA GLU A 103 -15.81 -13.74 6.24
C GLU A 103 -14.30 -13.47 6.18
N ASP A 104 -13.74 -12.66 7.10
CA ASP A 104 -12.31 -12.44 7.26
C ASP A 104 -11.84 -12.85 8.68
N PRO A 105 -11.28 -14.05 8.86
CA PRO A 105 -10.80 -14.50 10.16
C PRO A 105 -9.65 -13.63 10.73
N ARG A 106 -8.99 -12.81 9.92
CA ARG A 106 -7.99 -11.82 10.40
C ARG A 106 -8.64 -10.73 11.24
N SER A 107 -9.88 -10.36 10.93
CA SER A 107 -10.63 -9.38 11.74
C SER A 107 -10.83 -9.84 13.20
N LEU A 108 -10.87 -11.16 13.42
CA LEU A 108 -10.92 -11.79 14.75
C LEU A 108 -9.55 -11.81 15.43
N LEU A 109 -8.52 -12.26 14.73
CA LEU A 109 -7.20 -12.50 15.32
C LEU A 109 -6.32 -11.25 15.39
N GLY A 110 -6.50 -10.30 14.47
CA GLY A 110 -5.64 -9.13 14.33
C GLY A 110 -5.68 -8.17 15.51
N ARG A 111 -6.76 -8.23 16.31
CA ARG A 111 -6.93 -7.40 17.51
C ARG A 111 -6.43 -8.08 18.78
N GLU A 112 -6.33 -9.41 18.77
CA GLU A 112 -5.99 -10.21 19.95
C GLU A 112 -4.52 -10.65 19.93
N LEU A 113 -3.88 -10.71 18.75
CA LEU A 113 -2.49 -11.09 18.58
C LEU A 113 -1.59 -9.85 18.39
N PRO A 114 -0.70 -9.54 19.35
CA PRO A 114 0.26 -8.44 19.20
C PRO A 114 1.07 -8.59 17.92
N GLY A 115 1.10 -7.54 17.09
CA GLY A 115 1.86 -7.50 15.84
C GLY A 115 1.15 -8.11 14.63
N PHE A 116 0.00 -8.77 14.77
CA PHE A 116 -0.71 -9.36 13.64
C PHE A 116 -1.28 -8.32 12.67
N ALA A 117 -1.70 -7.15 13.17
CA ALA A 117 -2.15 -6.03 12.36
C ALA A 117 -1.08 -5.49 11.38
N LEU A 118 0.21 -5.81 11.58
CA LEU A 118 1.27 -5.47 10.62
C LEU A 118 1.15 -6.28 9.30
N PHE A 119 0.37 -7.36 9.30
CA PHE A 119 0.15 -8.26 8.18
C PHE A 119 -1.21 -8.06 7.50
N ASP A 120 -1.97 -7.02 7.86
CA ASP A 120 -3.29 -6.71 7.27
C ASP A 120 -3.22 -6.09 5.86
N GLY A 121 -2.14 -6.37 5.11
CA GLY A 121 -2.03 -5.98 3.71
C GLY A 121 -2.97 -6.78 2.80
N THR A 122 -3.35 -6.17 1.68
CA THR A 122 -4.14 -6.81 0.62
C THR A 122 -3.28 -6.99 -0.61
N ILE A 123 -3.37 -8.16 -1.25
CA ILE A 123 -2.75 -8.40 -2.55
C ILE A 123 -3.71 -7.87 -3.61
N VAL A 124 -3.36 -6.77 -4.27
CA VAL A 124 -4.21 -6.16 -5.31
C VAL A 124 -3.94 -6.81 -6.66
N VAL A 125 -2.67 -7.01 -6.97
CA VAL A 125 -2.22 -7.75 -8.16
C VAL A 125 -1.17 -8.76 -7.71
N ALA A 126 -1.43 -10.05 -7.93
CA ALA A 126 -0.52 -11.10 -7.51
C ALA A 126 0.46 -11.44 -8.65
N GLY A 127 1.76 -11.28 -8.40
CA GLY A 127 2.79 -11.86 -9.25
C GLY A 127 2.97 -13.36 -8.98
N GLU A 128 3.79 -14.03 -9.80
CA GLU A 128 4.01 -15.47 -9.68
C GLU A 128 4.48 -15.88 -8.27
N GLY A 129 3.76 -16.80 -7.63
CA GLY A 129 4.12 -17.32 -6.32
C GLY A 129 3.88 -16.36 -5.14
N THR A 130 3.24 -15.22 -5.33
CA THR A 130 2.89 -14.29 -4.24
C THR A 130 1.57 -14.68 -3.59
N ASP A 131 1.58 -14.79 -2.26
CA ASP A 131 0.41 -15.07 -1.44
C ASP A 131 0.55 -14.44 -0.04
N PHE A 132 -0.44 -14.66 0.83
CA PHE A 132 -0.45 -14.06 2.18
C PHE A 132 0.68 -14.54 3.10
N THR A 133 1.37 -15.64 2.77
CA THR A 133 2.49 -16.16 3.56
C THR A 133 3.80 -15.45 3.25
N ASN A 134 3.85 -14.69 2.16
CA ASN A 134 5.05 -14.00 1.70
C ASN A 134 4.82 -12.50 1.45
N MET A 135 3.96 -11.85 2.25
CA MET A 135 3.77 -10.40 2.24
C MET A 135 5.05 -9.65 2.65
N PRO A 136 5.27 -8.39 2.21
CA PRO A 136 6.48 -7.64 2.55
C PRO A 136 6.53 -7.28 4.03
N ILE A 137 7.73 -7.39 4.59
CA ILE A 137 8.01 -7.16 6.00
C ILE A 137 8.95 -5.96 6.11
N GLU A 138 8.51 -4.93 6.83
CA GLU A 138 9.35 -3.79 7.16
C GLU A 138 10.21 -4.12 8.40
N SER A 139 11.53 -4.04 8.28
CA SER A 139 12.45 -4.22 9.41
C SER A 139 12.63 -2.91 10.17
N ALA A 140 12.06 -2.80 11.37
CA ALA A 140 12.19 -1.63 12.23
C ALA A 140 13.13 -1.90 13.44
N PRO A 141 14.46 -1.81 13.27
CA PRO A 141 15.41 -2.02 14.36
C PRO A 141 15.37 -0.86 15.39
N PRO A 142 15.82 -1.10 16.63
CA PRO A 142 16.18 0.00 17.53
C PRO A 142 17.22 0.92 16.91
N LEU A 143 17.14 2.22 17.20
CA LEU A 143 18.01 3.23 16.61
C LEU A 143 19.50 2.94 16.87
N GLU A 144 19.84 2.45 18.07
CA GLU A 144 21.21 2.03 18.42
C GLU A 144 21.74 0.94 17.47
N VAL A 145 20.91 -0.04 17.12
CA VAL A 145 21.30 -1.14 16.23
C VAL A 145 21.47 -0.65 14.79
N MET A 146 20.58 0.22 14.33
CA MET A 146 20.66 0.83 13.00
C MET A 146 21.88 1.75 12.85
N MET A 147 22.25 2.46 13.92
CA MET A 147 23.38 3.40 13.94
C MET A 147 24.73 2.74 14.23
N ALA A 148 24.74 1.47 14.64
CA ALA A 148 25.97 0.74 14.93
C ALA A 148 26.88 0.65 13.69
N GLU A 149 28.16 0.93 13.88
CA GLU A 149 29.18 0.77 12.85
C GLU A 149 29.41 -0.72 12.58
N ARG A 150 29.30 -1.12 11.31
CA ARG A 150 29.55 -2.48 10.84
C ARG A 150 30.56 -2.43 9.71
N GLU A 151 31.34 -3.49 9.56
CA GLU A 151 32.25 -3.60 8.43
C GLU A 151 31.53 -4.21 7.23
N ALA A 152 31.63 -3.57 6.06
CA ALA A 152 31.22 -4.18 4.80
C ALA A 152 32.24 -5.21 4.31
N THR A 153 31.82 -6.13 3.44
CA THR A 153 32.75 -7.08 2.80
C THR A 153 33.69 -6.35 1.83
N GLN A 154 34.84 -6.97 1.53
CA GLN A 154 35.78 -6.42 0.56
C GLN A 154 35.18 -6.33 -0.85
N GLU A 155 34.31 -7.28 -1.20
CA GLU A 155 33.59 -7.27 -2.47
C GLU A 155 32.61 -6.09 -2.55
N SER A 156 31.88 -5.82 -1.47
CA SER A 156 30.97 -4.69 -1.38
C SER A 156 31.70 -3.34 -1.45
N ILE A 157 32.87 -3.24 -0.82
CA ILE A 157 33.72 -2.05 -0.92
C ILE A 157 34.19 -1.83 -2.36
N LYS A 158 34.63 -2.90 -3.03
CA LYS A 158 35.01 -2.81 -4.44
C LYS A 158 33.82 -2.38 -5.33
N LYS A 159 32.62 -2.92 -5.10
CA LYS A 159 31.41 -2.50 -5.83
C LYS A 159 31.14 -1.00 -5.68
N LEU A 160 31.37 -0.44 -4.49
CA LEU A 160 31.25 1.00 -4.26
C LEU A 160 32.29 1.80 -5.08
N GLU A 161 33.54 1.33 -5.15
CA GLU A 161 34.59 1.95 -5.97
C GLU A 161 34.27 1.86 -7.47
N ASP A 162 33.91 0.67 -7.96
CA ASP A 162 33.56 0.43 -9.37
C ASP A 162 32.35 1.29 -9.81
N MET A 163 31.41 1.55 -8.89
CA MET A 163 30.27 2.42 -9.14
C MET A 163 30.68 3.86 -9.47
N ASP A 164 31.75 4.38 -8.89
CA ASP A 164 32.20 5.75 -9.14
C ASP A 164 32.97 5.89 -10.47
N GLU A 165 33.40 4.77 -11.06
CA GLU A 165 34.20 4.73 -12.30
C GLU A 165 33.38 4.47 -13.58
N GLU A 166 32.07 4.21 -13.50
CA GLU A 166 31.24 3.91 -14.68
C GLU A 166 31.20 5.09 -15.68
N GLU A 167 31.50 4.81 -16.96
CA GLU A 167 31.48 5.80 -18.05
C GLU A 167 30.06 6.27 -18.40
N THR A 168 29.94 7.56 -18.71
CA THR A 168 28.68 8.17 -19.14
C THR A 168 28.35 7.81 -20.60
N VAL A 169 27.26 7.06 -20.78
CA VAL A 169 26.73 6.76 -22.12
C VAL A 169 25.82 7.90 -22.57
N THR A 170 25.97 8.36 -23.81
CA THR A 170 25.04 9.36 -24.38
C THR A 170 23.78 8.66 -24.92
N PRO A 171 22.59 8.95 -24.38
CA PRO A 171 21.35 8.29 -24.80
C PRO A 171 20.83 8.84 -26.15
N SER A 172 20.07 8.03 -26.89
CA SER A 172 19.49 8.42 -28.19
C SER A 172 18.26 9.33 -28.06
N VAL A 173 17.56 9.25 -26.94
CA VAL A 173 16.45 10.11 -26.52
C VAL A 173 16.81 10.72 -25.18
N SER A 174 16.26 11.87 -24.83
CA SER A 174 16.58 12.53 -23.56
C SER A 174 15.42 13.41 -23.11
N THR A 175 15.29 13.62 -21.79
CA THR A 175 14.40 14.61 -21.18
C THR A 175 14.95 16.05 -21.30
N ASP A 176 15.89 16.29 -22.22
CA ASP A 176 16.51 17.58 -22.51
C ASP A 176 17.16 18.24 -21.28
N GLY A 177 17.74 17.41 -20.40
CA GLY A 177 18.40 17.86 -19.16
C GLY A 177 17.44 18.11 -17.99
N ARG A 178 16.13 17.97 -18.18
CA ARG A 178 15.15 18.00 -17.08
C ARG A 178 15.26 16.73 -16.26
N LYS A 179 15.26 16.87 -14.93
CA LYS A 179 15.12 15.74 -14.01
C LYS A 179 13.63 15.53 -13.76
N VAL A 180 13.11 14.38 -14.19
CA VAL A 180 11.68 14.04 -14.14
C VAL A 180 11.36 12.94 -13.14
N VAL A 181 12.37 12.17 -12.70
CA VAL A 181 12.26 11.16 -11.64
C VAL A 181 13.00 11.66 -10.40
N HIS A 182 12.39 11.54 -9.23
CA HIS A 182 13.06 11.70 -7.94
C HIS A 182 13.10 10.36 -7.20
N ILE A 183 14.30 9.93 -6.77
CA ILE A 183 14.51 8.73 -5.99
C ILE A 183 14.86 9.12 -4.55
N VAL A 184 14.11 8.60 -3.59
CA VAL A 184 14.31 8.77 -2.16
C VAL A 184 14.41 7.40 -1.48
N HIS A 185 14.99 7.38 -0.29
CA HIS A 185 15.09 6.17 0.53
C HIS A 185 14.64 6.51 1.95
N SER A 186 13.35 6.33 2.24
CA SER A 186 12.83 6.54 3.60
C SER A 186 13.61 5.72 4.62
N HIS A 187 14.09 4.53 4.23
CA HIS A 187 14.98 3.70 5.04
C HIS A 187 16.41 3.64 4.48
N SER A 188 17.04 4.80 4.29
CA SER A 188 18.39 4.98 3.70
C SER A 188 19.51 4.06 4.19
N ARG A 189 19.45 3.50 5.41
CA ARG A 189 20.50 2.62 5.96
C ARG A 189 20.24 1.13 5.80
N GLU A 190 19.12 0.72 5.22
CA GLU A 190 18.83 -0.70 4.96
C GLU A 190 19.92 -1.31 4.10
N SER A 191 20.53 -2.39 4.56
CA SER A 191 21.62 -3.10 3.89
C SER A 191 21.33 -4.59 3.81
N PHE A 192 22.15 -5.34 3.10
CA PHE A 192 21.93 -6.76 2.84
C PHE A 192 22.90 -7.60 3.67
N LEU A 193 22.43 -8.68 4.30
CA LEU A 193 23.28 -9.53 5.15
C LEU A 193 24.53 -10.06 4.44
N PRO A 194 24.47 -10.50 3.17
CA PRO A 194 25.67 -10.94 2.44
C PRO A 194 26.74 -9.86 2.25
N GLU A 195 26.37 -8.58 2.36
CA GLU A 195 27.26 -7.45 2.11
C GLU A 195 27.97 -6.95 3.38
N LEU A 196 27.61 -7.51 4.54
CA LEU A 196 28.15 -7.15 5.85
C LEU A 196 28.99 -8.29 6.44
N LYS A 197 30.15 -7.96 7.00
CA LYS A 197 30.96 -8.91 7.74
C LYS A 197 30.30 -9.25 9.08
N ASP A 198 30.30 -10.53 9.40
CA ASP A 198 29.84 -11.09 10.68
C ASP A 198 28.36 -10.83 11.06
N ALA A 199 27.59 -10.15 10.22
CA ALA A 199 26.16 -9.97 10.39
C ALA A 199 25.40 -11.27 10.04
N ARG A 200 24.46 -11.66 10.92
CA ARG A 200 23.68 -12.91 10.77
C ARG A 200 22.21 -12.72 11.09
N ALA A 201 21.86 -11.72 11.90
CA ALA A 201 20.48 -11.47 12.30
C ALA A 201 19.84 -10.41 11.40
N PRO A 202 18.55 -10.53 11.03
CA PRO A 202 17.84 -9.50 10.27
C PRO A 202 17.95 -8.08 10.84
N SER A 203 18.00 -7.94 12.16
CA SER A 203 18.16 -6.64 12.83
C SER A 203 19.53 -5.98 12.56
N GLU A 204 20.52 -6.72 12.06
CA GLU A 204 21.88 -6.24 11.82
C GLU A 204 22.12 -5.77 10.39
N ALA A 205 21.14 -5.96 9.49
CA ALA A 205 21.26 -5.66 8.08
C ALA A 205 21.11 -4.15 7.79
N PHE A 206 21.95 -3.33 8.44
CA PHE A 206 21.97 -1.88 8.34
C PHE A 206 23.41 -1.37 8.29
N HIS A 207 23.68 -0.44 7.40
CA HIS A 207 25.03 0.09 7.20
C HIS A 207 25.00 1.52 6.62
N GLN A 208 26.01 2.32 6.94
CA GLN A 208 26.03 3.74 6.61
C GLN A 208 26.27 4.04 5.12
N SER A 209 27.11 3.25 4.44
CA SER A 209 27.46 3.48 3.01
C SER A 209 27.10 2.32 2.07
N VAL A 210 27.38 1.08 2.47
CA VAL A 210 26.92 -0.13 1.74
C VAL A 210 25.48 -0.45 2.08
N ASN A 211 24.52 0.21 1.44
CA ASN A 211 23.10 0.11 1.74
C ASN A 211 22.22 0.30 0.48
N ILE A 212 20.92 0.38 0.69
CA ILE A 212 19.90 0.47 -0.35
C ILE A 212 20.05 1.69 -1.24
N THR A 213 20.69 2.77 -0.76
CA THR A 213 20.96 3.96 -1.59
C THR A 213 21.84 3.62 -2.80
N LEU A 214 22.68 2.59 -2.71
CA LEU A 214 23.46 2.12 -3.85
C LEU A 214 22.59 1.49 -4.94
N VAL A 215 21.47 0.88 -4.58
CA VAL A 215 20.50 0.34 -5.54
C VAL A 215 19.74 1.48 -6.22
N GLY A 216 19.35 2.52 -5.45
CA GLY A 216 18.79 3.75 -6.02
C GLY A 216 19.75 4.46 -6.98
N ASP A 217 21.05 4.48 -6.67
CA ASP A 217 22.09 5.03 -7.53
C ASP A 217 22.25 4.24 -8.83
N ARG A 218 22.27 2.90 -8.72
CA ARG A 218 22.27 2.03 -9.89
C ARG A 218 21.05 2.28 -10.75
N LEU A 219 19.86 2.36 -10.16
CA LEU A 219 18.62 2.66 -10.87
C LEU A 219 18.71 4.02 -11.60
N SER A 220 19.20 5.06 -10.92
CA SER A 220 19.39 6.37 -11.52
C SER A 220 20.29 6.34 -12.74
N ARG A 221 21.46 5.68 -12.66
CA ARG A 221 22.37 5.56 -13.81
C ARG A 221 21.73 4.81 -14.97
N GLU A 222 20.99 3.74 -14.68
CA GLU A 222 20.32 2.95 -15.71
C GLU A 222 19.19 3.72 -16.39
N LEU A 223 18.48 4.59 -15.66
CA LEU A 223 17.50 5.53 -16.22
C LEU A 223 18.17 6.62 -17.07
N GLU A 224 19.28 7.19 -16.60
CA GLU A 224 20.02 8.23 -17.33
C GLU A 224 20.63 7.67 -18.63
N LYS A 225 21.17 6.44 -18.61
CA LYS A 225 21.62 5.71 -19.82
C LYS A 225 20.49 5.53 -20.85
N ARG A 226 19.23 5.57 -20.41
CA ARG A 226 18.01 5.48 -21.24
C ARG A 226 17.35 6.83 -21.50
N GLY A 227 18.01 7.93 -21.16
CA GLY A 227 17.57 9.28 -21.49
C GLY A 227 16.64 9.93 -20.47
N ILE A 228 16.40 9.30 -19.33
CA ILE A 228 15.49 9.83 -18.32
C ILE A 228 16.32 10.54 -17.26
N GLY A 229 16.14 11.86 -17.12
CA GLY A 229 16.82 12.63 -16.09
C GLY A 229 16.31 12.28 -14.70
N VAL A 230 17.22 12.02 -13.77
CA VAL A 230 16.91 11.59 -12.40
C VAL A 230 17.53 12.53 -11.37
N ASP A 231 16.81 12.73 -10.28
CA ASP A 231 17.31 13.33 -9.05
C ASP A 231 17.36 12.25 -7.95
N VAL A 232 18.53 11.97 -7.39
CA VAL A 232 18.64 11.01 -6.28
C VAL A 232 18.94 11.77 -5.00
N ASP A 233 18.06 11.66 -4.01
CA ASP A 233 18.33 12.16 -2.67
C ASP A 233 19.40 11.32 -1.98
N LYS A 234 20.34 12.01 -1.33
CA LYS A 234 21.49 11.42 -0.63
C LYS A 234 21.40 11.59 0.89
N SER A 235 20.25 12.01 1.40
CA SER A 235 20.08 12.31 2.82
C SER A 235 20.12 11.04 3.64
N ASP A 236 20.92 11.03 4.71
CA ASP A 236 20.94 9.95 5.69
C ASP A 236 19.76 10.12 6.66
N ILE A 237 18.62 9.51 6.32
CA ILE A 237 17.41 9.52 7.17
C ILE A 237 17.74 8.95 8.55
N GLY A 238 18.59 7.93 8.62
CA GLY A 238 19.00 7.33 9.90
C GLY A 238 19.67 8.35 10.82
N ALA A 239 20.57 9.16 10.28
CA ALA A 239 21.20 10.26 11.01
C ALA A 239 20.20 11.37 11.37
N ILE A 240 19.24 11.70 10.49
CA ILE A 240 18.17 12.67 10.80
C ILE A 240 17.36 12.19 12.00
N LEU A 241 16.96 10.92 12.02
CA LEU A 241 16.22 10.35 13.14
C LEU A 241 17.03 10.38 14.43
N SER A 242 18.30 9.99 14.38
CA SER A 242 19.20 10.03 15.53
C SER A 242 19.39 11.44 16.08
N ASN A 243 19.54 12.45 15.21
CA ASN A 243 19.73 13.84 15.62
C ASN A 243 18.46 14.48 16.21
N ARG A 244 17.28 13.95 15.87
CA ARG A 244 15.98 14.45 16.34
C ARG A 244 15.36 13.61 17.45
N ASP A 245 16.07 12.59 17.95
CA ASP A 245 15.55 11.58 18.88
C ASP A 245 14.23 10.94 18.41
N TRP A 246 14.12 10.70 17.10
CA TRP A 246 12.95 10.08 16.48
C TRP A 246 13.11 8.56 16.36
N LEU A 247 11.99 7.85 16.50
CA LEU A 247 11.91 6.41 16.31
C LEU A 247 11.91 6.04 14.82
N TYR A 248 12.30 4.80 14.50
CA TYR A 248 12.39 4.30 13.12
C TYR A 248 11.13 4.55 12.27
N GLY A 249 9.94 4.37 12.83
CA GLY A 249 8.67 4.62 12.11
C GLY A 249 8.45 6.07 11.66
N ARG A 250 9.21 7.04 12.20
CA ARG A 250 9.23 8.44 11.76
C ARG A 250 10.13 8.69 10.54
N SER A 251 10.76 7.64 10.00
CA SER A 251 11.51 7.67 8.73
C SER A 251 10.72 8.36 7.62
N TYR A 252 9.45 7.99 7.46
CA TYR A 252 8.56 8.57 6.46
C TYR A 252 8.26 10.05 6.70
N ASP A 253 8.24 10.52 7.95
CA ASP A 253 8.04 11.95 8.22
C ASP A 253 9.30 12.75 7.87
N ALA A 254 10.50 12.18 8.11
CA ALA A 254 11.76 12.79 7.71
C ALA A 254 11.91 12.82 6.18
N SER A 255 11.66 11.72 5.48
CA SER A 255 11.71 11.67 4.01
C SER A 255 10.63 12.53 3.36
N ARG A 256 9.49 12.74 4.03
CA ARG A 256 8.44 13.66 3.55
C ARG A 256 8.97 15.07 3.38
N GLU A 257 9.71 15.59 4.35
CA GLU A 257 10.29 16.93 4.30
C GLU A 257 11.22 17.09 3.07
N ILE A 258 11.99 16.04 2.78
CA ILE A 258 12.92 15.98 1.63
C ILE A 258 12.15 15.97 0.31
N VAL A 259 11.15 15.10 0.17
CA VAL A 259 10.35 15.00 -1.07
C VAL A 259 9.60 16.32 -1.33
N GLN A 260 9.06 16.95 -0.29
CA GLN A 260 8.40 18.25 -0.42
C GLN A 260 9.37 19.34 -0.89
N GLU A 261 10.60 19.37 -0.36
CA GLU A 261 11.63 20.30 -0.82
C GLU A 261 12.03 20.04 -2.27
N ALA A 262 12.16 18.78 -2.68
CA ALA A 262 12.45 18.40 -4.07
C ALA A 262 11.35 18.89 -5.02
N ILE A 263 10.07 18.69 -4.66
CA ILE A 263 8.92 19.19 -5.42
C ILE A 263 8.95 20.72 -5.55
N HIS A 264 9.28 21.44 -4.47
CA HIS A 264 9.36 22.90 -4.50
C HIS A 264 10.54 23.42 -5.32
N SER A 265 11.66 22.70 -5.31
CA SER A 265 12.90 23.10 -5.97
C SER A 265 12.91 22.75 -7.46
N ASN A 266 12.20 21.71 -7.88
CA ASN A 266 12.15 21.26 -9.26
C ASN A 266 10.73 20.93 -9.72
N ASN A 267 10.14 21.83 -10.51
CA ASN A 267 8.80 21.66 -11.08
C ASN A 267 8.73 20.65 -12.23
N ASP A 268 9.87 20.16 -12.73
CA ASP A 268 9.91 19.13 -13.78
C ASP A 268 9.75 17.71 -13.22
N LEU A 269 9.74 17.52 -11.89
CA LEU A 269 9.56 16.22 -11.27
C LEU A 269 8.14 15.69 -11.51
N GLU A 270 8.07 14.51 -12.12
CA GLU A 270 6.83 13.84 -12.51
C GLU A 270 6.64 12.52 -11.74
N PHE A 271 7.71 11.81 -11.41
CA PHE A 271 7.69 10.49 -10.76
C PHE A 271 8.52 10.47 -9.48
N PHE A 272 8.06 9.74 -8.47
CA PHE A 272 8.71 9.66 -7.16
C PHE A 272 8.83 8.19 -6.74
N PHE A 273 10.05 7.72 -6.53
CA PHE A 273 10.31 6.35 -6.12
C PHE A 273 10.93 6.33 -4.73
N ASP A 274 10.25 5.67 -3.80
CA ASP A 274 10.81 5.33 -2.50
C ASP A 274 11.36 3.90 -2.62
N VAL A 275 12.68 3.75 -2.69
CA VAL A 275 13.34 2.46 -2.93
C VAL A 275 13.78 1.83 -1.61
N HIS A 276 13.36 0.59 -1.40
CA HIS A 276 13.56 -0.19 -0.18
C HIS A 276 14.08 -1.60 -0.51
N ARG A 277 14.43 -2.34 0.54
CA ARG A 277 14.58 -3.81 0.46
C ARG A 277 13.74 -4.51 1.53
N ASP A 278 13.03 -5.55 1.12
CA ASP A 278 12.17 -6.33 1.98
C ASP A 278 12.99 -7.02 3.10
N ALA A 279 12.37 -7.31 4.25
CA ALA A 279 13.00 -8.14 5.27
C ALA A 279 12.79 -9.66 5.03
N GLN A 280 12.11 -10.02 3.94
CA GLN A 280 11.90 -11.41 3.55
C GLN A 280 13.21 -12.12 3.12
N PRO A 281 13.30 -13.46 3.31
CA PRO A 281 14.45 -14.26 2.95
C PRO A 281 14.59 -14.49 1.44
N ARG A 282 15.81 -14.87 1.04
CA ARG A 282 16.23 -14.98 -0.37
C ARG A 282 15.36 -15.91 -1.21
N ASP A 283 14.83 -16.99 -0.64
CA ASP A 283 13.98 -17.97 -1.35
C ASP A 283 12.64 -17.38 -1.80
N ILE A 284 12.17 -16.33 -1.12
CA ILE A 284 10.97 -15.56 -1.51
C ILE A 284 11.35 -14.44 -2.48
N THR A 285 12.50 -13.80 -2.26
CA THR A 285 12.90 -12.56 -2.92
C THR A 285 13.87 -12.75 -4.09
N THR A 286 14.04 -13.97 -4.59
CA THR A 286 14.93 -14.25 -5.73
C THR A 286 14.21 -15.03 -6.82
N VAL A 287 14.47 -14.70 -8.07
CA VAL A 287 14.02 -15.46 -9.24
C VAL A 287 15.23 -15.76 -10.14
N THR A 288 15.21 -16.91 -10.82
CA THR A 288 16.19 -17.22 -11.87
C THR A 288 15.55 -17.05 -13.24
N ILE A 289 16.04 -16.10 -14.03
CA ILE A 289 15.59 -15.86 -15.40
C ILE A 289 16.76 -16.15 -16.32
N ASN A 290 16.58 -17.09 -17.25
CA ASN A 290 17.62 -17.51 -18.21
C ASN A 290 18.97 -17.90 -17.56
N GLY A 291 18.93 -18.50 -16.37
CA GLY A 291 20.13 -18.94 -15.64
C GLY A 291 20.84 -17.83 -14.86
N VAL A 292 20.28 -16.62 -14.81
CA VAL A 292 20.79 -15.49 -14.02
C VAL A 292 19.81 -15.21 -12.88
N GLU A 293 20.34 -15.00 -11.67
CA GLU A 293 19.54 -14.73 -10.48
C GLU A 293 19.27 -13.22 -10.32
N TYR A 294 18.03 -12.86 -10.05
CA TYR A 294 17.56 -11.49 -9.87
C TYR A 294 16.87 -11.33 -8.53
N ALA A 295 17.05 -10.17 -7.90
CA ALA A 295 16.27 -9.76 -6.74
C ALA A 295 14.84 -9.41 -7.19
N ARG A 296 13.83 -10.09 -6.67
CA ARG A 296 12.44 -9.85 -7.06
C ARG A 296 11.98 -8.48 -6.59
N THR A 297 11.17 -7.82 -7.41
CA THR A 297 10.59 -6.52 -7.06
C THR A 297 9.19 -6.67 -6.49
N LEU A 298 8.76 -5.73 -5.66
CA LEU A 298 7.38 -5.66 -5.19
C LEU A 298 6.96 -4.19 -5.03
N PHE A 299 5.73 -3.87 -5.42
CA PHE A 299 5.17 -2.53 -5.23
C PHE A 299 4.29 -2.49 -3.99
N VAL A 300 4.47 -1.47 -3.15
CA VAL A 300 3.64 -1.23 -1.96
C VAL A 300 2.86 0.06 -2.14
N ILE A 301 1.54 0.02 -1.96
CA ILE A 301 0.63 1.16 -2.08
C ILE A 301 -0.05 1.45 -0.74
N GLY A 302 -0.06 2.71 -0.34
CA GLY A 302 -0.68 3.18 0.89
C GLY A 302 -2.14 3.60 0.72
N GLU A 303 -3.07 2.85 1.29
CA GLU A 303 -4.52 3.14 1.22
C GLU A 303 -4.96 4.30 2.14
N ASN A 304 -4.11 4.75 3.07
CA ASN A 304 -4.37 5.95 3.86
C ASN A 304 -4.17 7.26 3.05
N ASN A 305 -3.84 7.15 1.76
CA ASN A 305 -3.94 8.23 0.77
C ASN A 305 -5.33 8.20 0.10
N LYS A 306 -6.08 9.31 0.14
CA LYS A 306 -7.44 9.39 -0.45
C LYS A 306 -7.48 9.21 -1.98
N ASN A 307 -6.34 9.36 -2.66
CA ASN A 307 -6.23 9.22 -4.11
C ASN A 307 -5.25 8.10 -4.49
N TYR A 308 -5.09 7.08 -3.62
CA TYR A 308 -4.12 6.00 -3.81
C TYR A 308 -4.35 5.22 -5.10
N GLU A 309 -5.56 5.26 -5.67
CA GLU A 309 -5.93 4.54 -6.89
C GLU A 309 -5.07 4.94 -8.09
N LYS A 310 -4.57 6.18 -8.14
CA LYS A 310 -3.64 6.62 -9.20
C LYS A 310 -2.26 6.01 -9.02
N ASN A 311 -1.75 5.99 -7.79
CA ASN A 311 -0.49 5.33 -7.45
C ASN A 311 -0.58 3.82 -7.73
N LEU A 312 -1.72 3.21 -7.39
CA LEU A 312 -2.03 1.81 -7.66
C LEU A 312 -2.06 1.52 -9.16
N GLN A 313 -2.69 2.37 -9.97
CA GLN A 313 -2.73 2.21 -11.42
C GLN A 313 -1.32 2.20 -12.02
N LEU A 314 -0.47 3.15 -11.62
CA LEU A 314 0.93 3.19 -12.05
C LEU A 314 1.68 1.91 -11.65
N ALA A 315 1.56 1.47 -10.40
CA ALA A 315 2.21 0.26 -9.93
C ALA A 315 1.72 -1.01 -10.65
N ALA A 316 0.42 -1.11 -10.94
CA ALA A 316 -0.16 -2.23 -11.67
C ALA A 316 0.34 -2.28 -13.12
N GLU A 317 0.44 -1.14 -13.79
CA GLU A 317 0.97 -1.06 -15.16
C GLU A 317 2.46 -1.42 -15.21
N LEU A 318 3.27 -0.91 -14.27
CA LEU A 318 4.69 -1.29 -14.18
C LEU A 318 4.87 -2.77 -13.83
N HIS A 319 4.02 -3.33 -12.96
CA HIS A 319 4.00 -4.75 -12.68
C HIS A 319 3.69 -5.58 -13.93
N GLU A 320 2.65 -5.21 -14.69
CA GLU A 320 2.27 -5.93 -15.90
C GLU A 320 3.41 -5.90 -16.94
N LEU A 321 4.05 -4.75 -17.14
CA LEU A 321 5.18 -4.64 -18.06
C LEU A 321 6.40 -5.47 -17.60
N LEU A 322 6.67 -5.50 -16.29
CA LEU A 322 7.71 -6.35 -15.72
C LEU A 322 7.40 -7.83 -15.95
N ASP A 323 6.17 -8.28 -15.68
CA ASP A 323 5.79 -9.69 -15.82
C ASP A 323 5.78 -10.13 -17.29
N GLN A 324 5.40 -9.25 -18.22
CA GLN A 324 5.46 -9.53 -19.66
C GLN A 324 6.89 -9.72 -20.17
N LYS A 325 7.84 -8.90 -19.71
CA LYS A 325 9.23 -8.91 -20.19
C LYS A 325 10.15 -9.85 -19.41
N TYR A 326 9.94 -9.92 -18.11
CA TYR A 326 10.74 -10.66 -17.13
C TYR A 326 9.81 -11.42 -16.17
N PRO A 327 9.13 -12.49 -16.67
CA PRO A 327 8.17 -13.25 -15.88
C PRO A 327 8.73 -13.69 -14.52
N GLY A 328 7.94 -13.49 -13.47
CA GLY A 328 8.30 -13.84 -12.10
C GLY A 328 9.23 -12.86 -11.39
N LEU A 329 9.80 -11.85 -12.07
CA LEU A 329 10.61 -10.82 -11.41
C LEU A 329 9.79 -9.97 -10.44
N SER A 330 8.59 -9.56 -10.85
CA SER A 330 7.70 -8.82 -9.96
C SER A 330 6.85 -9.77 -9.13
N ARG A 331 6.82 -9.56 -7.82
CA ARG A 331 5.91 -10.22 -6.87
C ARG A 331 4.52 -9.62 -6.90
N GLY A 332 4.29 -8.52 -7.62
CA GLY A 332 2.98 -7.90 -7.72
C GLY A 332 2.87 -6.57 -7.00
N VAL A 333 1.62 -6.21 -6.71
CA VAL A 333 1.24 -4.96 -6.04
C VAL A 333 0.44 -5.29 -4.80
N ILE A 334 0.94 -4.81 -3.66
CA ILE A 334 0.32 -4.98 -2.36
C ILE A 334 -0.13 -3.61 -1.87
N SER A 335 -1.33 -3.55 -1.32
CA SER A 335 -1.83 -2.37 -0.63
C SER A 335 -1.80 -2.57 0.89
N LYS A 336 -1.46 -1.50 1.60
CA LYS A 336 -1.42 -1.45 3.07
C LYS A 336 -2.15 -0.21 3.55
N GLY A 337 -3.05 -0.39 4.51
CA GLY A 337 -3.83 0.69 5.13
C GLY A 337 -4.09 0.40 6.61
N GLY A 338 -4.87 1.27 7.23
CA GLY A 338 -5.37 1.04 8.59
C GLY A 338 -4.38 1.34 9.71
N ALA A 339 -4.75 0.93 10.92
CA ALA A 339 -3.98 1.21 12.13
C ALA A 339 -2.79 0.26 12.27
N GLY A 340 -1.62 0.78 12.63
CA GLY A 340 -0.41 -0.01 12.85
C GLY A 340 0.54 -0.08 11.65
N THR A 341 0.13 0.42 10.49
CA THR A 341 1.00 0.67 9.34
C THR A 341 1.18 2.17 9.14
N ASN A 342 2.19 2.61 8.39
CA ASN A 342 2.21 3.99 7.89
C ASN A 342 1.01 4.20 6.95
N GLY A 343 0.84 3.27 6.02
CA GLY A 343 -0.28 3.21 5.07
C GLY A 343 -0.37 4.42 4.14
N ARG A 344 0.58 5.35 4.16
CA ARG A 344 0.62 6.55 3.30
C ARG A 344 1.88 6.59 2.44
N TYR A 345 3.03 6.23 3.00
CA TYR A 345 4.33 6.10 2.31
C TYR A 345 4.71 7.33 1.48
N ASN A 346 4.27 8.53 1.89
CA ASN A 346 4.38 9.79 1.15
C ASN A 346 3.80 9.78 -0.28
N GLN A 347 2.99 8.78 -0.61
CA GLN A 347 2.35 8.64 -1.92
C GLN A 347 1.23 9.67 -2.13
N ASP A 348 0.76 10.32 -1.07
CA ASP A 348 -0.17 11.43 -1.13
C ASP A 348 0.44 12.71 -1.72
N LEU A 349 1.77 12.80 -1.81
CA LEU A 349 2.46 13.98 -2.37
C LEU A 349 2.38 14.05 -3.90
N SER A 350 2.23 12.91 -4.58
CA SER A 350 2.11 12.85 -6.04
C SER A 350 1.33 11.61 -6.47
N PRO A 351 0.45 11.71 -7.49
CA PRO A 351 -0.25 10.55 -8.05
C PRO A 351 0.69 9.53 -8.70
N ASN A 352 1.94 9.92 -8.99
CA ASN A 352 2.96 9.11 -9.63
C ASN A 352 4.07 8.69 -8.64
N SER A 353 3.71 8.56 -7.36
CA SER A 353 4.63 8.13 -6.29
C SER A 353 4.42 6.64 -5.96
N VAL A 354 5.48 5.86 -5.92
CA VAL A 354 5.42 4.41 -5.66
C VAL A 354 6.56 3.98 -4.74
N LEU A 355 6.27 3.10 -3.77
CA LEU A 355 7.28 2.41 -2.98
C LEU A 355 7.64 1.10 -3.68
N ILE A 356 8.93 0.90 -3.91
CA ILE A 356 9.47 -0.25 -4.64
C ILE A 356 10.43 -1.00 -3.72
N GLU A 357 10.07 -2.23 -3.36
CA GLU A 357 10.99 -3.18 -2.74
C GLU A 357 11.82 -3.85 -3.83
N ILE A 358 13.14 -3.86 -3.70
CA ILE A 358 14.04 -4.56 -4.61
C ILE A 358 14.84 -5.60 -3.81
N GLY A 359 14.39 -6.85 -3.90
CA GLY A 359 14.95 -7.96 -3.14
C GLY A 359 14.52 -7.98 -1.69
N GLY A 360 15.24 -8.80 -0.94
CA GLY A 360 15.08 -9.04 0.47
C GLY A 360 16.42 -9.02 1.19
N ILE A 361 16.38 -9.23 2.50
CA ILE A 361 17.52 -9.03 3.41
C ILE A 361 18.72 -9.94 3.12
N ASP A 362 18.46 -11.11 2.53
CA ASP A 362 19.45 -12.13 2.20
C ASP A 362 19.91 -12.08 0.73
N ASN A 363 19.40 -11.14 -0.07
CA ASN A 363 19.90 -10.92 -1.43
C ASN A 363 21.28 -10.28 -1.43
N THR A 364 21.98 -10.35 -2.56
CA THR A 364 23.21 -9.57 -2.78
C THR A 364 22.90 -8.24 -3.48
N LEU A 365 23.78 -7.26 -3.35
CA LEU A 365 23.70 -6.02 -4.13
C LEU A 365 23.76 -6.30 -5.64
N GLU A 366 24.46 -7.36 -6.05
CA GLU A 366 24.57 -7.70 -7.47
C GLU A 366 23.23 -8.17 -8.05
N GLU A 367 22.48 -8.96 -7.28
CA GLU A 367 21.11 -9.35 -7.63
C GLU A 367 20.17 -8.14 -7.69
N ALA A 368 20.30 -7.22 -6.73
CA ALA A 368 19.52 -5.97 -6.69
C ALA A 368 19.87 -5.03 -7.85
N TYR A 369 21.14 -4.91 -8.23
CA TYR A 369 21.58 -4.09 -9.36
C TYR A 369 21.05 -4.59 -10.69
N ARG A 370 21.05 -5.91 -10.90
CA ARG A 370 20.44 -6.51 -12.11
C ARG A 370 18.95 -6.20 -12.19
N SER A 371 18.25 -6.25 -11.05
CA SER A 371 16.82 -5.92 -11.00
C SER A 371 16.54 -4.43 -11.17
N ALA A 372 17.39 -3.55 -10.63
CA ALA A 372 17.32 -2.11 -10.86
C ALA A 372 17.51 -1.77 -12.35
N GLU A 373 18.41 -2.46 -13.04
CA GLU A 373 18.62 -2.31 -14.49
C GLU A 373 17.40 -2.75 -15.30
N VAL A 374 16.80 -3.90 -14.95
CA VAL A 374 15.56 -4.37 -15.58
C VAL A 374 14.40 -3.41 -15.31
N PHE A 375 14.26 -2.92 -14.07
CA PHE A 375 13.24 -1.95 -13.73
C PHE A 375 13.43 -0.63 -14.50
N ALA A 376 14.66 -0.15 -14.65
CA ALA A 376 14.97 1.03 -15.45
C ALA A 376 14.58 0.84 -16.92
N GLU A 377 14.82 -0.34 -17.50
CA GLU A 377 14.39 -0.68 -18.86
C GLU A 377 12.87 -0.59 -19.00
N VAL A 378 12.13 -1.28 -18.12
CA VAL A 378 10.67 -1.33 -18.16
C VAL A 378 10.06 0.05 -17.92
N PHE A 379 10.55 0.79 -16.94
CA PHE A 379 10.08 2.14 -16.67
C PHE A 379 10.37 3.08 -17.85
N SER A 380 11.51 2.92 -18.54
CA SER A 380 11.83 3.74 -19.71
C SER A 380 10.86 3.52 -20.87
N ASP A 381 10.45 2.27 -21.11
CA ASP A 381 9.45 1.96 -22.13
C ASP A 381 8.08 2.54 -21.77
N PHE A 382 7.68 2.45 -20.50
CA PHE A 382 6.48 3.10 -19.99
C PHE A 382 6.52 4.62 -20.23
N TYR A 383 7.59 5.29 -19.79
CA TYR A 383 7.75 6.74 -19.89
C TYR A 383 7.71 7.22 -21.34
N TRP A 384 8.54 6.64 -22.21
CA TRP A 384 8.59 7.02 -23.63
C TRP A 384 7.36 6.58 -24.42
N GLY A 385 6.65 5.54 -23.97
CA GLY A 385 5.34 5.16 -24.49
C GLY A 385 4.29 6.23 -24.21
N ALA A 386 4.19 6.67 -22.96
CA ALA A 386 3.25 7.71 -22.52
C ALA A 386 3.52 9.07 -23.20
N GLU A 387 4.79 9.46 -23.34
CA GLU A 387 5.18 10.70 -24.02
C GLU A 387 4.73 10.76 -25.49
N LYS A 388 4.75 9.61 -26.21
CA LYS A 388 4.31 9.54 -27.61
C LYS A 388 2.81 9.71 -27.77
N VAL A 389 2.01 9.40 -26.75
CA VAL A 389 0.56 9.53 -26.77
C VAL A 389 0.12 10.95 -26.40
N THR A 390 0.96 11.68 -25.66
CA THR A 390 0.66 13.01 -25.11
C THR A 390 1.06 14.16 -26.05
N LYS A 391 1.99 13.91 -26.98
CA LYS A 391 2.36 14.83 -28.09
C LYS A 391 1.48 14.60 -29.32
#